data_AF-A0AAV2ANL3-F1
#
_entry.id   AF-A0AAV2ANL3-F1
#
_cell.length_a   1.000
_cell.length_b   1.000
_cell.length_c   1.000
_cell.angle_alpha   90.00
_cell.angle_beta   90.00
_cell.angle_gamma   90.00
#
_symmetry.space_group_name_H-M   'P 1'
#
loop_
_entity.id
_entity.type
_entity.pdbx_description
1 polymer ?
#
loop_
_entity_poly.entity_id
_entity_poly.type
_entity_poly.pdbx_seq_one_letter_code
_entity_poly.pdbx_strand_id
1 'polypeptide(L)'
;MMRKMILVVLVLAVVSEIVKAGSKCQDEQQAVRGKGVFMPECDEKGLYMKKQCYRRNRKCWCVNPKTGEQLTKPNRMKINCL
;
A
#
# COMPACT_ATOMS: atom_id res chain seq x y z
N MET A 1 33.19 -15.29 20.89
CA MET A 1 32.53 -15.39 19.57
C MET A 1 30.99 -15.33 19.69
N MET A 2 30.37 -16.04 20.63
CA MET A 2 28.90 -16.04 20.83
C MET A 2 28.29 -14.68 21.26
N ARG A 3 28.98 -13.87 22.10
CA ARG A 3 28.49 -12.53 22.51
C ARG A 3 28.43 -11.52 21.36
N LYS A 4 29.35 -11.62 20.39
CA LYS A 4 29.32 -10.81 19.15
C LYS A 4 28.14 -11.20 18.26
N MET A 5 27.81 -12.50 18.19
CA MET A 5 26.63 -12.99 17.46
C MET A 5 25.32 -12.52 18.08
N ILE A 6 25.20 -12.54 19.41
CA ILE A 6 24.02 -11.99 20.12
C ILE A 6 23.84 -10.50 19.79
N LEU A 7 24.93 -9.73 19.83
CA LEU A 7 24.89 -8.30 19.48
C LEU A 7 24.42 -8.07 18.03
N VAL A 8 24.91 -8.88 17.10
CA VAL A 8 24.52 -8.81 15.67
C VAL A 8 23.04 -9.14 15.49
N VAL A 9 22.53 -10.18 16.15
CA VAL A 9 21.11 -10.55 16.08
C VAL A 9 20.21 -9.45 16.66
N LEU A 10 20.59 -8.86 17.79
CA LEU A 10 19.86 -7.73 18.40
C LEU A 10 19.84 -6.50 17.49
N VAL A 11 20.98 -6.14 16.90
CA VAL A 11 21.09 -5.01 15.98
C VAL A 11 20.24 -5.25 14.72
N LEU A 12 20.24 -6.46 14.15
CA LEU A 12 19.41 -6.79 12.98
C LEU A 12 17.91 -6.76 13.29
N ALA A 13 17.50 -7.25 14.45
CA ALA A 13 16.10 -7.19 14.89
C ALA A 13 15.63 -5.74 15.07
N VAL A 14 16.42 -4.91 15.76
CA VAL A 14 16.15 -3.48 15.95
C VAL A 14 16.11 -2.74 14.60
N VAL A 15 17.07 -2.99 13.70
CA VAL A 15 17.06 -2.39 12.36
C VAL A 15 15.82 -2.82 11.59
N SER A 16 15.44 -4.11 11.63
CA SER A 16 14.26 -4.66 10.94
C SER A 16 12.93 -4.06 11.41
N GLU A 17 12.82 -3.73 12.69
CA GLU A 17 11.66 -3.01 13.25
C GLU A 17 11.61 -1.56 12.78
N ILE A 18 12.75 -0.91 12.61
CA ILE A 18 12.86 0.46 12.09
C ILE A 18 12.53 0.53 10.58
N VAL A 19 12.80 -0.54 9.80
CA VAL A 19 12.48 -0.57 8.35
C VAL A 19 11.05 -1.00 8.04
N LYS A 20 10.23 -1.39 9.03
CA LYS A 20 8.83 -1.80 8.83
C LYS A 20 7.86 -0.63 8.62
N ALA A 21 8.33 0.46 8.02
CA ALA A 21 7.49 1.60 7.63
C ALA A 21 6.88 1.39 6.23
N GLY A 22 6.31 0.21 5.99
CA GLY A 22 5.45 -0.03 4.82
C GLY A 22 4.13 0.71 5.02
N SER A 23 3.65 1.42 4.00
CA SER A 23 2.33 2.02 4.07
C SER A 23 1.25 0.96 3.83
N LYS A 24 0.05 1.15 4.40
CA LYS A 24 -1.09 0.24 4.21
C LYS A 24 -1.36 -0.07 2.72
N CYS A 25 -1.25 0.92 1.84
CA CYS A 25 -1.44 0.73 0.41
C CYS A 25 -0.38 -0.20 -0.21
N GLN A 26 0.90 -0.05 0.17
CA GLN A 26 1.99 -0.87 -0.35
C GLN A 26 1.89 -2.32 0.13
N ASP A 27 1.50 -2.53 1.38
CA ASP A 27 1.23 -3.86 1.93
C ASP A 27 0.09 -4.55 1.16
N GLU A 28 -1.00 -3.84 0.89
CA GLU A 28 -2.11 -4.35 0.09
C GLU A 28 -1.68 -4.62 -1.37
N GLN A 29 -0.88 -3.75 -1.97
CA GLN A 29 -0.34 -3.92 -3.33
C GLN A 29 0.52 -5.19 -3.43
N GLN A 30 1.38 -5.44 -2.44
CA GLN A 30 2.22 -6.63 -2.41
C GLN A 30 1.39 -7.90 -2.18
N ALA A 31 0.38 -7.84 -1.31
CA ALA A 31 -0.51 -8.96 -1.03
C ALA A 31 -1.30 -9.43 -2.25
N VAL A 32 -1.56 -8.56 -3.23
CA VAL A 32 -2.32 -8.87 -4.45
C VAL A 32 -1.47 -9.05 -5.70
N ARG A 33 -0.15 -8.86 -5.61
CA ARG A 33 0.78 -8.98 -6.73
C ARG A 33 0.67 -10.36 -7.38
N GLY A 34 0.44 -10.37 -8.70
CA GLY A 34 0.31 -11.61 -9.49
C GLY A 34 -1.02 -12.36 -9.34
N LYS A 35 -1.97 -11.88 -8.51
CA LYS A 35 -3.24 -12.57 -8.27
C LYS A 35 -4.36 -12.23 -9.28
N GLY A 36 -4.13 -11.27 -10.18
CA GLY A 36 -5.12 -10.87 -11.19
C GLY A 36 -6.40 -10.23 -10.62
N VAL A 37 -6.34 -9.79 -9.35
CA VAL A 37 -7.40 -9.05 -8.66
C VAL A 37 -7.12 -7.54 -8.70
N PHE A 38 -7.99 -6.75 -8.09
CA PHE A 38 -7.77 -5.32 -7.94
C PHE A 38 -6.46 -5.06 -7.17
N MET A 39 -5.60 -4.20 -7.74
CA MET A 39 -4.36 -3.74 -7.14
C MET A 39 -4.49 -2.24 -6.86
N PRO A 40 -4.38 -1.80 -5.60
CA PRO A 40 -4.47 -0.37 -5.29
C PRO A 40 -3.30 0.38 -5.90
N GLU A 41 -3.56 1.61 -6.35
CA GLU A 41 -2.55 2.54 -6.83
C GLU A 41 -2.04 3.37 -5.65
N CYS A 42 -0.74 3.33 -5.39
CA CYS A 42 -0.11 4.08 -4.32
C CYS A 42 0.76 5.22 -4.87
N ASP A 43 0.91 6.31 -4.12
CA ASP A 43 1.88 7.36 -4.42
C ASP A 43 3.29 7.02 -3.91
N GLU A 44 4.25 7.90 -4.16
CA GLU A 44 5.66 7.73 -3.76
C GLU A 44 5.85 7.66 -2.24
N LYS A 45 4.92 8.22 -1.47
CA LYS A 45 4.90 8.15 0.00
C LYS A 45 4.19 6.88 0.51
N GLY A 46 3.69 6.06 -0.42
CA GLY A 46 2.91 4.87 -0.11
C GLY A 46 1.46 5.18 0.29
N LEU A 47 0.98 6.42 0.21
CA LEU A 47 -0.45 6.68 0.43
C LEU A 47 -1.27 6.17 -0.76
N TYR A 48 -2.56 5.93 -0.56
CA TYR A 48 -3.45 5.63 -1.68
C TYR A 48 -3.56 6.86 -2.58
N MET A 49 -3.42 6.66 -3.90
CA MET A 49 -3.86 7.66 -4.86
C MET A 49 -5.33 7.98 -4.62
N LYS A 50 -5.69 9.28 -4.52
CA LYS A 50 -7.07 9.73 -4.27
C LYS A 50 -8.10 9.08 -5.19
N LYS A 51 -7.72 8.82 -6.44
CA LYS A 51 -8.52 8.11 -7.43
C LYS A 51 -7.96 6.70 -7.57
N GLN A 52 -8.79 5.70 -7.31
CA GLN A 52 -8.49 4.30 -7.56
C GLN A 52 -9.25 3.82 -8.78
N CYS A 53 -8.60 3.05 -9.67
CA CYS A 53 -9.22 2.58 -10.90
C CYS A 53 -9.02 1.07 -11.11
N TYR A 54 -10.12 0.30 -11.10
CA TYR A 54 -10.06 -1.08 -11.51
C TYR A 54 -10.18 -1.21 -13.04
N ARG A 55 -9.03 -1.26 -13.72
CA ARG A 55 -8.96 -1.28 -15.19
C ARG A 55 -9.75 -2.42 -15.82
N ARG A 56 -9.83 -3.59 -15.17
CA ARG A 56 -10.53 -4.78 -15.67
C ARG A 56 -12.03 -4.53 -15.93
N ASN A 57 -12.70 -3.77 -15.06
CA ASN A 57 -14.13 -3.45 -15.21
C ASN A 57 -14.39 -1.97 -15.57
N ARG A 58 -13.33 -1.20 -15.84
CA ARG A 58 -13.38 0.23 -16.22
C ARG A 58 -14.13 1.10 -15.19
N LYS A 59 -14.01 0.79 -13.90
CA LYS A 59 -14.58 1.59 -12.80
C LYS A 59 -13.50 2.30 -12.01
N CYS A 60 -13.76 3.54 -11.62
CA CYS A 60 -12.92 4.31 -10.71
C CYS A 60 -13.76 4.92 -9.57
N TRP A 61 -13.15 5.12 -8.40
CA TRP A 61 -13.77 5.73 -7.23
C TRP A 61 -12.75 6.59 -6.48
N CYS A 62 -13.24 7.52 -5.65
CA CYS A 62 -12.38 8.29 -4.76
C CYS A 62 -12.19 7.56 -3.44
N VAL A 63 -11.00 7.67 -2.87
CA VAL A 63 -10.64 7.10 -1.57
C VAL A 63 -9.96 8.14 -0.68
N ASN A 64 -10.01 7.92 0.63
CA ASN A 64 -9.15 8.62 1.57
C ASN A 64 -7.68 8.18 1.40
N PRO A 65 -6.72 9.10 1.15
CA PRO A 65 -5.32 8.73 0.90
C PRO A 65 -4.63 7.97 2.04
N LYS A 66 -5.06 8.17 3.29
CA LYS A 66 -4.44 7.54 4.47
C LYS A 66 -5.05 6.18 4.78
N THR A 67 -6.38 6.06 4.66
CA THR A 67 -7.10 4.87 5.14
C THR A 67 -7.50 3.90 4.02
N GLY A 68 -7.58 4.38 2.77
CA GLY A 68 -8.12 3.63 1.64
C GLY A 68 -9.65 3.55 1.62
N GLU A 69 -10.33 4.22 2.56
CA GLU A 69 -11.79 4.23 2.65
C GLU A 69 -12.42 4.83 1.38
N GLN A 70 -13.39 4.12 0.80
CA GLN A 70 -14.09 4.56 -0.39
C GLN A 70 -15.07 5.70 -0.07
N LEU A 71 -14.85 6.85 -0.70
CA LEU A 71 -15.63 8.08 -0.48
C LEU A 71 -16.78 8.25 -1.48
N THR A 72 -16.70 7.61 -2.64
CA THR A 72 -17.69 7.77 -3.72
C THR A 72 -18.12 6.43 -4.30
N LYS A 73 -19.30 6.40 -4.92
CA LYS A 73 -19.70 5.25 -5.75
C LYS A 73 -18.77 5.12 -6.97
N PRO A 74 -18.48 3.89 -7.46
CA PRO A 74 -17.63 3.72 -8.62
C PRO A 74 -18.31 4.23 -9.90
N ASN A 75 -17.59 5.01 -10.70
CA ASN A 75 -18.03 5.56 -11.99
C ASN A 75 -17.12 5.09 -13.14
N ARG A 76 -17.58 5.17 -14.39
CA ARG A 76 -16.79 4.83 -15.59
C ARG A 76 -15.71 5.88 -15.85
N MET A 77 -14.53 5.70 -15.24
CA MET A 77 -13.24 6.39 -15.52
C MET A 77 -13.22 7.94 -15.46
N LYS A 78 -14.35 8.63 -15.52
CA LYS A 78 -14.51 10.08 -15.49
C LYS A 78 -14.94 10.53 -14.08
N ILE A 79 -14.11 10.29 -13.09
CA ILE A 79 -14.32 10.79 -11.73
C ILE A 79 -13.21 11.77 -11.35
N ASN A 80 -13.60 12.89 -10.75
CA ASN A 80 -12.69 13.89 -10.18
C ASN A 80 -12.65 13.73 -8.66
N CYS A 81 -11.46 13.57 -8.10
CA CYS A 81 -11.23 13.39 -6.67
C CYS A 81 -10.42 14.58 -6.17
N LEU A 82 -11.13 15.70 -5.93
CA LEU A 82 -10.57 16.95 -5.44
C LEU A 82 -9.96 16.79 -4.03
#